data_AF-A0A0F9ECI2-F1
#
_entry.id   AF-A0A0F9ECI2-F1
#
_cell.length_a   1.000
_cell.length_b   1.000
_cell.length_c   1.000
_cell.angle_alpha   90.00
_cell.angle_beta   90.00
_cell.angle_gamma   90.00
#
_symmetry.space_group_name_H-M   'P 1'
#
loop_
_entity.id
_entity.type
_entity.pdbx_description
1 polymer ?
#
loop_
_entity_poly.entity_id
_entity_poly.type
_entity_poly.pdbx_seq_one_letter_code
_entity_poly.pdbx_strand_id
1 'polypeptide(L)'
;MSEIVNNLVTEVQEDRINRHDPVRAGVSLGTLLKKSGNVLVFEVTTGATTGLEIFNQNAPFKFEVVGVSIQPRGASVNGTMKLTNGTNDITNAMVVAVDKTMVVPTTIDNDYSIIEKGQTLEVVCAGDSVGSTIGLITITIVPKD
;
A
#
# COMPACT_ATOMS: atom_id res chain seq x y z
N MET A 1 6.42 -24.73 -47.73
CA MET A 1 6.09 -25.50 -46.50
C MET A 1 7.22 -25.45 -45.48
N SER A 2 8.49 -25.66 -45.85
CA SER A 2 9.65 -25.63 -44.93
C SER A 2 9.80 -24.32 -44.11
N GLU A 3 9.77 -23.14 -44.76
CA GLU A 3 9.99 -21.86 -44.06
C GLU A 3 8.96 -21.52 -42.97
N ILE A 4 7.68 -21.80 -43.23
CA ILE A 4 6.59 -21.49 -42.29
C ILE A 4 6.75 -22.29 -40.99
N VAL A 5 7.21 -23.54 -41.08
CA VAL A 5 7.45 -24.40 -39.92
C VAL A 5 8.65 -23.90 -39.11
N ASN A 6 9.72 -23.43 -39.77
CA ASN A 6 10.88 -22.88 -39.08
C ASN A 6 10.53 -21.60 -38.28
N ASN A 7 9.76 -20.67 -38.87
CA ASN A 7 9.37 -19.43 -38.19
C ASN A 7 8.47 -19.68 -36.96
N LEU A 8 7.49 -20.60 -37.06
CA LEU A 8 6.66 -20.97 -35.90
C LEU A 8 7.48 -21.63 -34.78
N VAL A 9 8.50 -22.43 -35.13
CA VAL A 9 9.36 -23.06 -34.12
C VAL A 9 10.23 -22.02 -33.41
N THR A 10 10.74 -20.99 -34.11
CA THR A 10 11.51 -19.91 -33.47
C THR A 10 10.65 -19.05 -32.52
N GLU A 11 9.46 -18.62 -32.94
CA GLU A 11 8.58 -17.80 -32.07
C GLU A 11 8.17 -18.54 -30.79
N VAL A 12 7.82 -19.84 -30.90
CA VAL A 12 7.44 -20.66 -29.75
C VAL A 12 8.64 -20.99 -28.84
N GLN A 13 9.86 -21.06 -29.38
CA GLN A 13 11.08 -21.20 -28.58
C GLN A 13 11.39 -19.90 -27.82
N GLU A 14 11.30 -18.75 -28.48
CA GLU A 14 11.56 -17.44 -27.84
C GLU A 14 10.57 -17.15 -26.71
N ASP A 15 9.28 -17.37 -26.90
CA ASP A 15 8.26 -17.17 -25.85
C ASP A 15 8.44 -18.13 -24.66
N ARG A 16 8.93 -19.36 -24.88
CA ARG A 16 9.27 -20.29 -23.79
C ARG A 16 10.56 -19.91 -23.05
N ILE A 17 11.58 -19.42 -23.76
CA ILE A 17 12.82 -18.90 -23.16
C ILE A 17 12.50 -17.65 -22.32
N ASN A 18 11.69 -16.74 -22.84
CA ASN A 18 11.29 -15.50 -22.17
C ASN A 18 10.55 -15.73 -20.85
N ARG A 19 9.81 -16.84 -20.73
CA ARG A 19 9.05 -17.20 -19.52
C ARG A 19 9.85 -18.03 -18.50
N HIS A 20 11.05 -18.50 -18.84
CA HIS A 20 11.88 -19.34 -17.95
C HIS A 20 13.30 -18.80 -17.71
N ASP A 21 13.69 -17.68 -18.30
CA ASP A 21 14.94 -16.99 -18.00
C ASP A 21 14.86 -16.28 -16.62
N PRO A 22 15.58 -16.76 -15.58
CA PRO A 22 15.57 -16.14 -14.26
C PRO A 22 16.25 -14.77 -14.25
N VAL A 23 17.12 -14.46 -15.22
CA VAL A 23 17.75 -13.15 -15.38
C VAL A 23 16.72 -12.14 -15.87
N ARG A 24 15.90 -12.48 -16.87
CA ARG A 24 14.80 -11.61 -17.33
C ARG A 24 13.68 -11.48 -16.30
N ALA A 25 13.34 -12.55 -15.58
CA ALA A 25 12.43 -12.47 -14.45
C ALA A 25 13.00 -11.56 -13.32
N GLY A 26 14.28 -11.70 -13.00
CA GLY A 26 14.98 -10.86 -12.01
C GLY A 26 15.14 -9.40 -12.45
N VAL A 27 15.32 -9.12 -13.74
CA VAL A 27 15.33 -7.75 -14.29
C VAL A 27 13.93 -7.15 -14.28
N SER A 28 12.90 -7.91 -14.68
CA SER A 28 11.50 -7.47 -14.59
C SER A 28 11.11 -7.15 -13.15
N LEU A 29 11.38 -8.06 -12.21
CA LEU A 29 11.19 -7.84 -10.78
C LEU A 29 12.04 -6.66 -10.27
N GLY A 30 13.29 -6.52 -10.74
CA GLY A 30 14.20 -5.41 -10.42
C GLY A 30 13.86 -4.07 -11.08
N THR A 31 12.87 -4.03 -11.99
CA THR A 31 12.28 -2.85 -12.63
C THR A 31 10.87 -2.55 -12.10
N LEU A 32 10.16 -3.56 -11.57
CA LEU A 32 8.97 -3.39 -10.73
C LEU A 32 9.34 -2.87 -9.34
N LEU A 33 10.43 -3.41 -8.77
CA LEU A 33 11.28 -2.71 -7.80
C LEU A 33 11.98 -1.52 -8.49
N LYS A 34 12.40 -0.51 -7.73
CA LYS A 34 12.84 0.82 -8.24
C LYS A 34 11.71 1.65 -8.86
N LYS A 35 10.80 1.06 -9.67
CA LYS A 35 9.46 1.63 -9.86
C LYS A 35 8.64 1.54 -8.57
N SER A 36 9.07 0.71 -7.62
CA SER A 36 8.52 0.56 -6.26
C SER A 36 8.72 1.75 -5.32
N GLY A 37 8.61 2.99 -5.81
CA GLY A 37 8.18 4.14 -5.00
C GLY A 37 6.69 4.06 -4.64
N ASN A 38 6.18 2.83 -4.54
CA ASN A 38 4.77 2.42 -4.45
C ASN A 38 4.41 1.97 -3.05
N VAL A 39 5.28 2.24 -2.06
CA VAL A 39 5.04 1.91 -0.66
C VAL A 39 5.34 3.14 0.17
N LEU A 40 4.34 3.62 0.89
CA LEU A 40 4.48 4.67 1.89
C LEU A 40 4.60 4.00 3.27
N VAL A 41 5.60 4.39 4.04
CA VAL A 41 5.88 3.81 5.37
C VAL A 41 5.97 4.93 6.39
N PHE A 42 5.13 4.88 7.41
CA PHE A 42 5.05 5.90 8.45
C PHE A 42 4.84 5.28 9.83
N GLU A 43 5.23 5.99 10.87
CA GLU A 43 5.02 5.56 12.26
C GLU A 43 4.08 6.55 12.97
N VAL A 44 2.99 6.03 13.53
CA VAL A 44 2.14 6.79 14.45
C VAL A 44 2.74 6.63 15.85
N THR A 45 3.09 7.76 16.46
CA THR A 45 3.77 7.84 17.76
C THR A 45 2.89 8.43 18.85
N THR A 46 3.35 8.32 20.10
CA THR A 46 2.63 8.76 21.30
C THR A 46 2.36 10.27 21.24
N GLY A 47 1.11 10.68 21.43
CA GLY A 47 0.69 12.09 21.41
C GLY A 47 -0.10 12.55 20.17
N ALA A 48 -0.35 11.66 19.20
CA ALA A 48 -1.31 11.93 18.12
C ALA A 48 -2.74 12.16 18.67
N THR A 49 -3.27 13.38 18.54
CA THR A 49 -4.60 13.75 19.04
C THR A 49 -5.74 13.25 18.15
N THR A 50 -5.56 13.34 16.83
CA THR A 50 -6.49 12.88 15.80
C THR A 50 -5.92 11.72 14.99
N GLY A 51 -4.60 11.67 14.82
CA GLY A 51 -3.91 10.70 13.99
C GLY A 51 -2.60 11.21 13.45
N LEU A 52 -2.23 10.72 12.26
CA LEU A 52 -1.07 11.15 11.48
C LEU A 52 -1.52 11.65 10.10
N GLU A 53 -1.29 12.92 9.82
CA GLU A 53 -1.37 13.48 8.47
C GLU A 53 -0.19 12.95 7.63
N ILE A 54 -0.49 12.20 6.57
CA ILE A 54 0.52 11.72 5.60
C ILE A 54 0.70 12.77 4.50
N PHE A 55 -0.43 13.23 3.95
CA PHE A 55 -0.53 14.37 3.08
C PHE A 55 -1.66 15.27 3.60
N ASN A 56 -1.39 16.56 3.81
CA ASN A 56 -2.40 17.56 4.15
C ASN A 56 -2.58 18.47 2.94
N GLN A 57 -3.56 18.14 2.10
CA GLN A 57 -3.83 18.84 0.82
C GLN A 57 -2.59 19.03 -0.07
N ASN A 58 -1.66 18.06 -0.04
CA ASN A 58 -0.36 18.16 -0.71
C ASN A 58 0.14 16.84 -1.32
N ALA A 59 -0.76 15.87 -1.57
CA ALA A 59 -0.43 14.64 -2.26
C ALA A 59 0.36 14.93 -3.58
N PRO A 60 1.57 14.40 -3.76
CA PRO A 60 2.52 14.90 -4.78
C PRO A 60 2.10 14.57 -6.21
N PHE A 61 1.38 13.48 -6.39
CA PHE A 61 0.82 12.96 -7.64
C PHE A 61 -0.45 12.16 -7.34
N LYS A 62 -1.17 11.74 -8.37
CA LYS A 62 -2.40 10.94 -8.25
C LYS A 62 -2.08 9.46 -8.09
N PHE A 63 -2.71 8.77 -7.15
CA PHE A 63 -2.49 7.34 -6.92
C PHE A 63 -3.72 6.65 -6.33
N GLU A 64 -3.76 5.33 -6.45
CA GLU A 64 -4.75 4.46 -5.79
C GLU A 64 -4.08 3.71 -4.63
N VAL A 65 -4.75 3.65 -3.47
CA VAL A 65 -4.38 2.77 -2.36
C VAL A 65 -4.88 1.36 -2.63
N VAL A 66 -3.96 0.38 -2.72
CA VAL A 66 -4.29 -1.03 -3.02
C VAL A 66 -3.94 -2.00 -1.89
N GLY A 67 -3.33 -1.51 -0.81
CA GLY A 67 -3.00 -2.31 0.37
C GLY A 67 -2.64 -1.45 1.56
N VAL A 68 -2.98 -1.90 2.77
CA VAL A 68 -2.58 -1.27 4.03
C VAL A 68 -2.22 -2.38 5.01
N SER A 69 -1.20 -2.17 5.84
CA SER A 69 -0.96 -2.99 7.03
C SER A 69 -0.47 -2.13 8.19
N ILE A 70 -0.83 -2.55 9.40
CA ILE A 70 -0.48 -1.92 10.66
C ILE A 70 0.26 -2.94 11.51
N GLN A 71 1.48 -2.63 11.91
CA GLN A 71 2.24 -3.38 12.91
C GLN A 71 2.20 -2.59 14.22
N PRO A 72 1.38 -2.99 15.22
CA PRO A 72 1.35 -2.29 16.50
C PRO A 72 2.72 -2.33 17.17
N ARG A 73 3.23 -1.17 17.62
CA ARG A 73 4.51 -1.11 18.34
C ARG A 73 4.35 -1.30 19.85
N GLY A 74 3.14 -1.15 20.35
CA GLY A 74 2.71 -1.49 21.72
C GLY A 74 1.91 -0.34 22.33
N ALA A 75 0.60 -0.50 22.38
CA ALA A 75 -0.28 0.45 23.04
C ALA A 75 -0.48 0.09 24.53
N SER A 76 -0.85 1.06 25.35
CA SER A 76 -1.24 0.85 26.76
C SER A 76 -2.65 0.26 26.90
N VAL A 77 -3.48 0.41 25.87
CA VAL A 77 -4.83 -0.16 25.71
C VAL A 77 -5.03 -0.56 24.25
N ASN A 78 -5.97 -1.45 23.93
CA ASN A 78 -6.34 -1.68 22.54
C ASN A 78 -6.97 -0.39 21.98
N GLY A 79 -6.37 0.20 20.94
CA GLY A 79 -6.96 1.31 20.19
C GLY A 79 -7.40 0.87 18.80
N THR A 80 -7.84 1.80 17.95
CA THR A 80 -8.04 1.52 16.52
C THR A 80 -7.43 2.60 15.62
N MET A 81 -7.09 2.21 14.39
CA MET A 81 -6.60 3.10 13.34
C MET A 81 -7.35 2.83 12.03
N LYS A 82 -7.57 3.87 11.24
CA LYS A 82 -8.12 3.77 9.88
C LYS A 82 -7.39 4.74 8.94
N LEU A 83 -7.34 4.40 7.66
CA LEU A 83 -6.89 5.30 6.61
C LEU A 83 -8.08 6.08 6.03
N THR A 84 -7.93 7.38 5.84
CA THR A 84 -8.97 8.27 5.27
C THR A 84 -8.35 9.16 4.18
N ASN A 85 -9.18 9.72 3.30
CA ASN A 85 -8.79 10.80 2.38
C ASN A 85 -9.04 12.21 2.95
N GLY A 86 -9.21 12.33 4.27
CA GLY A 86 -9.59 13.56 4.98
C GLY A 86 -11.09 13.87 5.01
N THR A 87 -11.92 13.12 4.25
CA THR A 87 -13.40 13.24 4.30
C THR A 87 -14.08 11.89 4.47
N ASN A 88 -13.67 10.90 3.68
CA ASN A 88 -14.22 9.55 3.67
C ASN A 88 -13.17 8.53 4.11
N ASP A 89 -13.65 7.44 4.71
CA ASP A 89 -12.81 6.33 5.14
C ASP A 89 -12.44 5.45 3.95
N ILE A 90 -11.14 5.17 3.79
CA ILE A 90 -10.62 4.25 2.76
C ILE A 90 -10.62 2.82 3.29
N THR A 91 -10.46 2.66 4.61
CA THR A 91 -10.45 1.37 5.31
C THR A 91 -11.35 1.41 6.52
N ASN A 92 -11.98 0.29 6.85
CA ASN A 92 -12.58 0.10 8.18
C ASN A 92 -11.55 0.30 9.30
N ALA A 93 -12.03 0.64 10.51
CA ALA A 93 -11.19 0.73 11.70
C ALA A 93 -10.55 -0.62 12.03
N MET A 94 -9.21 -0.65 12.00
CA MET A 94 -8.37 -1.79 12.36
C MET A 94 -7.99 -1.70 13.83
N VAL A 95 -8.15 -2.79 14.58
CA VAL A 95 -7.74 -2.86 15.99
C VAL A 95 -6.22 -2.87 16.07
N VAL A 96 -5.66 -1.95 16.86
CA VAL A 96 -4.24 -1.87 17.17
C VAL A 96 -4.05 -2.44 18.57
N ALA A 97 -3.89 -3.76 18.63
CA ALA A 97 -3.92 -4.51 19.88
C ALA A 97 -2.57 -4.48 20.63
N VAL A 98 -2.64 -4.61 21.96
CA VAL A 98 -1.48 -4.64 22.86
C VAL A 98 -0.56 -5.85 22.60
N ASP A 99 -1.11 -6.94 22.07
CA ASP A 99 -0.40 -8.19 21.72
C ASP A 99 0.62 -8.04 20.57
N LYS A 100 0.58 -6.92 19.85
CA LYS A 100 1.42 -6.60 18.68
C LYS A 100 1.18 -7.50 17.45
N THR A 101 0.02 -8.14 17.37
CA THR A 101 -0.41 -8.83 16.15
C THR A 101 -0.53 -7.83 15.00
N MET A 102 0.09 -8.12 13.85
CA MET A 102 -0.04 -7.29 12.65
C MET A 102 -1.47 -7.40 12.08
N VAL A 103 -2.05 -6.26 11.74
CA VAL A 103 -3.43 -6.17 11.21
C VAL A 103 -3.42 -5.58 9.80
N VAL A 104 -4.32 -6.08 8.98
CA VAL A 104 -4.58 -5.70 7.58
C VAL A 104 -6.08 -5.45 7.48
N PRO A 105 -6.57 -4.41 6.78
CA PRO A 105 -7.99 -4.17 6.69
C PRO A 105 -8.66 -5.27 5.86
N THR A 106 -9.86 -5.67 6.24
CA THR A 106 -10.65 -6.67 5.49
C THR A 106 -11.18 -6.14 4.17
N THR A 107 -11.28 -4.82 4.01
CA THR A 107 -11.75 -4.12 2.82
C THR A 107 -11.00 -2.82 2.62
N ILE A 108 -10.80 -2.46 1.34
CA ILE A 108 -10.45 -1.10 0.90
C ILE A 108 -11.65 -0.62 0.09
N ASP A 109 -12.13 0.59 0.37
CA ASP A 109 -13.26 1.18 -0.36
C ASP A 109 -12.77 1.71 -1.72
N ASN A 110 -13.29 1.10 -2.80
CA ASN A 110 -12.92 1.44 -4.18
C ASN A 110 -13.40 2.84 -4.60
N ASP A 111 -14.45 3.37 -3.97
CA ASP A 111 -14.97 4.71 -4.30
C ASP A 111 -14.13 5.83 -3.67
N TYR A 112 -13.28 5.49 -2.69
CA TYR A 112 -12.42 6.45 -1.96
C TYR A 112 -10.93 6.14 -2.00
N SER A 113 -10.50 5.01 -2.59
CA SER A 113 -9.10 4.57 -2.67
C SER A 113 -8.21 5.45 -3.55
N ILE A 114 -8.78 6.24 -4.46
CA ILE A 114 -8.06 7.15 -5.34
C ILE A 114 -7.83 8.49 -4.64
N ILE A 115 -6.56 8.86 -4.48
CA ILE A 115 -6.10 10.16 -4.00
C ILE A 115 -5.66 10.98 -5.20
N GLU A 116 -6.37 12.08 -5.46
CA GLU A 116 -5.99 13.05 -6.48
C GLU A 116 -4.79 13.90 -6.04
N LYS A 117 -4.06 14.47 -7.01
CA LYS A 117 -2.94 15.36 -6.69
C LYS A 117 -3.41 16.56 -5.87
N GLY A 118 -2.70 16.88 -4.80
CA GLY A 118 -3.05 17.96 -3.87
C GLY A 118 -4.19 17.62 -2.90
N GLN A 119 -4.63 16.37 -2.81
CA GLN A 119 -5.58 15.92 -1.79
C GLN A 119 -4.89 15.49 -0.48
N THR A 120 -5.72 15.16 0.50
CA THR A 120 -5.31 14.64 1.82
C THR A 120 -5.23 13.12 1.81
N LEU A 121 -4.30 12.59 2.61
CA LEU A 121 -4.23 11.20 3.04
C LEU A 121 -3.81 11.22 4.51
N GLU A 122 -4.52 10.51 5.36
CA GLU A 122 -4.24 10.50 6.80
C GLU A 122 -4.59 9.15 7.44
N VAL A 123 -3.90 8.84 8.53
CA VAL A 123 -4.23 7.71 9.42
C VAL A 123 -4.89 8.28 10.66
N VAL A 124 -6.20 8.10 10.80
CA VAL A 124 -6.96 8.56 11.97
C VAL A 124 -6.93 7.50 13.06
N CYS A 125 -6.61 7.91 14.28
CA CYS A 125 -6.75 7.06 15.47
C CYS A 125 -8.19 7.17 15.97
N ALA A 126 -8.98 6.11 15.80
CA ALA A 126 -10.38 6.12 16.17
C ALA A 126 -10.58 5.54 17.58
N GLY A 127 -11.14 6.37 18.46
CA GLY A 127 -11.88 5.94 19.66
C GLY A 127 -11.11 5.16 20.73
N ASP A 128 -10.08 5.76 21.34
CA ASP A 128 -10.00 5.92 22.81
C ASP A 128 -8.75 6.70 23.23
N SER A 129 -8.76 7.25 24.45
CA SER A 129 -7.67 7.97 25.16
C SER A 129 -6.47 8.42 24.30
N VAL A 130 -6.62 9.63 23.73
CA VAL A 130 -5.63 10.41 22.95
C VAL A 130 -4.18 10.00 23.18
N GLY A 131 -3.51 9.62 22.10
CA GLY A 131 -2.06 9.40 22.07
C GLY A 131 -1.54 8.04 22.55
N SER A 132 -2.40 7.06 22.87
CA SER A 132 -1.95 5.72 23.32
C SER A 132 -1.66 4.71 22.20
N THR A 133 -2.17 4.96 20.99
CA THR A 133 -2.17 4.00 19.88
C THR A 133 -0.95 4.21 18.98
N ILE A 134 0.04 3.32 19.04
CA ILE A 134 1.28 3.41 18.24
C ILE A 134 1.48 2.22 17.29
N GLY A 135 1.96 2.50 16.09
CA GLY A 135 2.13 1.46 15.06
C GLY A 135 2.88 1.95 13.82
N LEU A 136 3.58 1.02 13.18
CA LEU A 136 4.15 1.22 11.85
C LEU A 136 3.07 0.91 10.81
N ILE A 137 2.76 1.89 9.98
CA ILE A 137 1.78 1.80 8.90
C ILE A 137 2.55 1.64 7.59
N THR A 138 2.15 0.65 6.79
CA THR A 138 2.68 0.42 5.44
C THR A 138 1.51 0.46 4.46
N ILE A 139 1.54 1.40 3.52
CA ILE A 139 0.49 1.61 2.52
C ILE A 139 1.07 1.30 1.15
N THR A 140 0.49 0.35 0.43
CA THR A 140 0.83 0.05 -0.96
C THR A 140 -0.04 0.91 -1.87
N ILE A 141 0.59 1.67 -2.75
CA ILE A 141 -0.05 2.57 -3.71
C ILE A 141 0.29 2.18 -5.15
N VAL A 142 -0.59 2.49 -6.09
CA VAL A 142 -0.35 2.38 -7.54
C VAL A 142 -0.53 3.77 -8.15
N PRO A 143 0.52 4.36 -8.77
CA PRO A 143 0.38 5.63 -9.48
C PRO A 143 -0.71 5.54 -10.57
N LYS A 144 -1.47 6.63 -10.73
CA LYS A 144 -2.50 6.77 -11.76
C LYS A 144 -2.20 8.00 -12.62
N ASP A 145 -2.57 7.89 -13.89
CA ASP A 145 -2.56 8.98 -14.85
C ASP A 145 -3.82 9.88 -14.68
#